data_AF-A0AAD4DMA4-F1
#
_entry.id   AF-A0AAD4DMA4-F1
#
_cell.length_a   1.000
_cell.length_b   1.000
_cell.length_c   1.000
_cell.angle_alpha   90.00
_cell.angle_beta   90.00
_cell.angle_gamma   90.00
#
_symmetry.space_group_name_H-M   'P 1'
#
loop_
_entity.id
_entity.type
_entity.pdbx_description
1 polymer ?
#
loop_
_entity_poly.entity_id
_entity_poly.type
_entity_poly.pdbx_seq_one_letter_code
_entity_poly.pdbx_strand_id
1 'polypeptide(L)' 'MSPTLTRLWTEELKELRELNVEQMAHRIGLEEVRWMVDHWPKLEKIIGLNVKGKGKGEENEAVEWLKKARPWIELPES' A
#
# COMPACT_ATOMS: atom_id res chain seq x y z
N MET A 1 -14.29 24.60 -16.83
CA MET A 1 -13.76 23.28 -16.44
C MET A 1 -12.34 23.49 -15.93
N SER A 2 -12.15 23.45 -14.62
CA SER A 2 -10.88 23.78 -13.97
C SER A 2 -9.99 22.53 -13.89
N PRO A 3 -8.84 22.47 -14.59
CA PRO A 3 -7.95 21.30 -14.61
C PRO A 3 -6.96 21.25 -13.42
N THR A 4 -7.09 22.14 -12.45
CA THR A 4 -6.08 22.35 -11.39
C THR A 4 -6.32 21.56 -10.11
N LEU A 5 -7.52 21.04 -9.88
CA LEU A 5 -7.81 20.33 -8.62
C LEU A 5 -7.33 18.90 -8.60
N THR A 6 -7.09 18.24 -9.73
CA THR A 6 -6.68 16.83 -9.78
C THR A 6 -5.18 16.62 -9.56
N ARG A 7 -4.37 17.69 -9.64
CA ARG A 7 -2.90 17.61 -9.58
C ARG A 7 -2.32 17.69 -8.16
N LEU A 8 -3.08 18.21 -7.19
CA LEU A 8 -2.60 18.42 -5.82
C LEU A 8 -2.64 17.12 -4.99
N TRP A 9 -3.69 16.30 -5.13
CA TRP A 9 -3.93 15.13 -4.27
C TRP A 9 -2.94 13.97 -4.42
N THR A 10 -2.19 13.91 -5.52
CA THR A 10 -1.22 12.82 -5.78
C THR A 10 0.19 13.13 -5.29
N GLU A 11 0.54 14.40 -5.09
CA GLU A 11 1.90 14.80 -4.71
C GLU A 11 2.12 14.89 -3.19
N GLU A 12 1.04 14.89 -2.40
CA GLU A 12 1.09 15.25 -0.96
C GLU A 12 1.47 14.11 -0.01
N LEU A 13 1.47 12.85 -0.44
CA LEU A 13 1.78 11.71 0.43
C LEU A 13 3.21 11.17 0.30
N LYS A 14 4.14 11.95 -0.30
CA LYS A 14 5.56 11.56 -0.38
C LYS A 14 6.23 11.40 1.00
N GLU A 15 5.61 11.98 2.04
CA GLU A 15 6.05 11.89 3.44
C GLU A 15 5.34 10.79 4.25
N LEU A 16 4.41 10.05 3.63
CA LEU A 16 3.65 8.99 4.29
C LEU A 16 4.59 7.85 4.69
N ARG A 17 4.61 7.55 5.99
CA ARG A 17 5.42 6.46 6.57
C ARG A 17 4.61 5.23 6.95
N GLU A 18 3.38 5.44 7.42
CA GLU A 18 2.48 4.37 7.85
C GLU A 18 1.15 4.50 7.11
N LEU A 19 0.75 3.42 6.45
CA LEU A 19 -0.57 3.27 5.84
C LEU A 19 -1.37 2.25 6.66
N ASN A 20 -2.51 2.64 7.20
CA ASN A 20 -3.44 1.73 7.85
C ASN A 20 -4.68 1.52 6.97
N VAL A 21 -4.85 0.29 6.49
CA VAL A 21 -5.97 -0.15 5.64
C VAL A 21 -6.78 -1.24 6.33
N GLU A 22 -6.58 -1.43 7.64
CA GLU A 22 -7.35 -2.36 8.44
C GLU A 22 -8.84 -2.02 8.40
N GLN A 23 -9.68 -3.05 8.30
CA GLN A 23 -11.14 -2.93 8.20
C GLN A 23 -11.67 -2.12 7.01
N MET A 24 -10.85 -1.84 6.00
CA MET A 24 -11.38 -1.34 4.73
C MET A 24 -12.18 -2.44 4.04
N ALA A 25 -13.37 -2.08 3.54
CA ALA A 25 -14.19 -2.97 2.72
C ALA A 25 -13.51 -3.33 1.38
N HIS A 26 -12.60 -2.47 0.93
CA HIS A 26 -11.80 -2.65 -0.27
C HIS A 26 -10.51 -3.40 0.05
N ARG A 27 -10.17 -4.40 -0.76
CA ARG A 27 -8.93 -5.17 -0.64
C ARG A 27 -7.86 -4.54 -1.50
N ILE A 28 -6.66 -4.39 -0.95
CA ILE A 28 -5.52 -3.84 -1.67
C ILE A 28 -4.77 -4.98 -2.35
N GLY A 29 -4.81 -4.98 -3.68
CA GLY A 29 -4.08 -5.94 -4.52
C GLY A 29 -2.63 -5.54 -4.79
N LEU A 30 -1.95 -6.37 -5.59
CA LEU A 30 -0.56 -6.17 -5.98
C LEU A 30 -0.34 -4.86 -6.75
N GLU A 31 -1.27 -4.50 -7.65
CA GLU A 31 -1.14 -3.27 -8.45
C GLU A 31 -1.20 -2.01 -7.58
N GLU A 32 -2.16 -1.94 -6.65
CA GLU A 32 -2.24 -0.83 -5.71
C GLU A 32 -0.99 -0.75 -4.83
N VAL A 33 -0.51 -1.87 -4.28
CA VAL A 33 0.72 -1.88 -3.48
C VAL A 33 1.93 -1.39 -4.29
N ARG A 34 2.07 -1.80 -5.55
CA ARG A 34 3.15 -1.33 -6.42
C ARG A 34 3.09 0.17 -6.63
N TRP A 35 1.89 0.69 -6.92
CA TRP A 35 1.69 2.12 -7.11
C TRP A 35 2.03 2.90 -5.84
N MET A 36 1.57 2.44 -4.68
CA MET A 36 1.84 3.05 -3.38
C MET A 36 3.33 3.13 -3.08
N VAL A 37 4.07 2.04 -3.28
CA VAL A 37 5.53 2.01 -3.04
C VAL A 37 6.29 2.90 -4.01
N ASP A 38 5.84 3.01 -5.26
CA ASP A 38 6.47 3.86 -6.27
C ASP A 38 6.25 5.36 -5.97
N HIS A 39 5.07 5.72 -5.48
CA HIS A 39 4.67 7.11 -5.24
C HIS A 39 4.95 7.60 -3.81
N TRP A 40 5.05 6.69 -2.83
CA TRP A 40 5.31 7.00 -1.41
C TRP A 40 6.70 6.47 -1.00
N PRO A 41 7.79 7.20 -1.36
CA PRO A 41 9.15 6.73 -1.16
C PRO A 41 9.54 6.58 0.32
N LYS A 42 8.79 7.20 1.24
CA LYS A 42 9.02 7.11 2.68
C LYS A 42 8.11 6.10 3.38
N LEU A 43 7.36 5.28 2.63
CA LEU A 43 6.48 4.26 3.21
C LEU A 43 7.33 3.19 3.90
N GLU A 44 7.15 3.07 5.21
CA GLU A 44 7.87 2.16 6.09
C GLU A 44 6.96 1.05 6.62
N LYS A 45 5.64 1.25 6.64
CA LYS A 45 4.71 0.32 7.28
C LYS A 45 3.33 0.29 6.65
N ILE A 46 2.76 -0.90 6.46
CA ILE A 46 1.40 -1.11 5.96
C ILE A 46 0.63 -2.06 6.90
N ILE A 47 -0.38 -1.53 7.58
CA ILE A 47 -1.24 -2.26 8.52
C ILE A 47 -2.51 -2.71 7.80
N GLY A 48 -2.92 -3.96 7.98
CA GLY A 48 -4.19 -4.48 7.44
C GLY A 48 -4.05 -5.26 6.13
N LEU A 49 -2.84 -5.35 5.55
CA LEU A 49 -2.58 -6.34 4.49
C LEU A 49 -2.65 -7.75 5.07
N ASN A 50 -3.33 -8.66 4.37
CA ASN A 50 -3.62 -9.99 4.91
C ASN A 50 -2.40 -10.93 4.84
N VAL A 51 -1.49 -10.79 5.80
CA VAL A 51 -0.22 -11.54 5.84
C VAL A 51 -0.39 -13.03 6.17
N LYS A 52 -1.50 -13.42 6.81
CA LYS A 52 -1.75 -14.80 7.29
C LYS A 52 -2.21 -15.77 6.20
N GLY A 53 -2.09 -15.42 4.92
CA GLY A 53 -2.59 -16.24 3.81
C GLY A 53 -4.12 -16.42 3.82
N LYS A 54 -4.84 -15.62 4.62
CA LYS A 54 -6.31 -15.53 4.54
C LYS A 54 -6.75 -14.61 3.39
N GLY A 55 -5.80 -13.90 2.78
CA GLY A 55 -5.99 -13.19 1.53
C GLY A 55 -6.25 -14.20 0.42
N LYS A 56 -7.02 -13.79 -0.60
CA LYS A 56 -7.23 -14.61 -1.79
C LYS A 56 -6.60 -13.89 -2.98
N GLY A 57 -5.85 -14.62 -3.80
CA GLY A 57 -5.23 -14.08 -5.02
C GLY A 57 -4.25 -12.95 -4.74
N GLU A 58 -4.54 -11.78 -5.28
CA GLU A 58 -3.63 -10.63 -5.41
C GLU A 58 -3.12 -10.07 -4.09
N GLU A 59 -3.86 -10.24 -2.98
CA GLU A 59 -3.42 -9.82 -1.64
C GLU A 59 -2.20 -10.62 -1.17
N ASN A 60 -2.17 -11.93 -1.43
CA ASN A 60 -1.02 -12.77 -1.07
C ASN A 60 0.18 -12.42 -1.97
N GLU A 61 -0.06 -12.19 -3.25
CA GLU A 61 0.97 -11.77 -4.20
C GLU A 61 1.57 -10.41 -3.81
N ALA A 62 0.76 -9.47 -3.33
CA ALA A 62 1.21 -8.17 -2.82
C ALA A 62 2.16 -8.33 -1.63
N VAL A 63 1.80 -9.18 -0.66
CA VAL A 63 2.63 -9.47 0.52
C VAL A 63 3.94 -10.14 0.12
N GLU A 64 3.89 -11.14 -0.76
CA GLU A 64 5.09 -11.83 -1.25
C GLU A 64 6.00 -10.88 -2.05
N TRP A 65 5.41 -10.01 -2.86
CA TRP A 65 6.14 -9.00 -3.62
C TRP A 65 6.79 -7.97 -2.70
N LEU A 66 6.09 -7.46 -1.68
CA LEU A 66 6.64 -6.52 -0.70
C LEU A 66 7.85 -7.12 0.04
N LYS A 67 7.73 -8.36 0.51
CA LYS A 67 8.83 -9.07 1.18
C LYS A 67 10.08 -9.21 0.28
N LYS A 68 9.90 -9.37 -1.03
CA LYS A 68 11.00 -9.50 -1.99
C LYS A 68 11.57 -8.15 -2.44
N ALA A 69 10.72 -7.19 -2.77
CA ALA A 69 11.10 -5.92 -3.38
C ALA A 69 11.49 -4.86 -2.34
N ARG A 70 10.86 -4.88 -1.16
CA ARG A 70 10.96 -3.86 -0.11
C ARG A 70 10.92 -4.51 1.28
N PRO A 71 11.94 -5.32 1.63
CA PRO A 71 11.96 -6.08 2.89
C PRO A 71 11.98 -5.22 4.16
N TRP A 72 12.21 -3.91 4.04
CA TRP A 72 12.15 -2.97 5.16
C TRP A 72 10.74 -2.48 5.50
N ILE A 73 9.75 -2.74 4.63
CA ILE A 73 8.37 -2.37 4.91
C ILE A 73 7.79 -3.33 5.94
N GLU A 74 7.35 -2.80 7.08
CA GLU A 74 6.73 -3.55 8.14
C GLU A 74 5.28 -3.92 7.79
N LEU A 75 4.97 -5.21 7.93
CA LEU A 75 3.64 -5.78 7.68
C LEU A 75 3.13 -6.45 8.96
N PRO A 76 2.63 -5.67 9.94
CA PRO A 76 2.07 -6.24 11.16
C PRO A 76 0.88 -7.12 10.84
N GLU A 77 0.79 -8.24 11.55
CA GLU A 77 -0.33 -9.16 11.45
C GLU A 77 -1.62 -8.48 11.92
N SER A 78 -2.62 -8.42 11.03
CA SER A 78 -4.01 -8.11 11.38
C SER A 78 -4.74 -9.37 11.91
#